data_AF-A0A8S0U731-F1
#
_entry.id   AF-A0A8S0U731-F1
#
_cell.length_a   1.000
_cell.length_b   1.000
_cell.length_c   1.000
_cell.angle_alpha   90.00
_cell.angle_beta   90.00
_cell.angle_gamma   90.00
#
_symmetry.space_group_name_H-M   'P 1'
#
loop_
_entity.id
_entity.type
_entity.pdbx_description
1 polymer ?
#
loop_
_entity_poly.entity_id
_entity_poly.type
_entity_poly.pdbx_seq_one_letter_code
_entity_poly.pdbx_strand_id
1 'polypeptide(L)'
;MLDYLLYSEKNKYKLNDEEMIDLIITILYLGYETVSMTTMMAIKYLHDHPEALEELRKEDSKIRKKKRPEYPIDYDDYKSMCFTRAVIYETSRLATIVNGILRKTTKDMEINGM
;
A
#
# COMPACT_ATOMS: atom_id res chain seq x y z
N MET A 1 -9.09 2.09 -13.82
CA MET A 1 -7.93 1.22 -14.12
C MET A 1 -8.29 0.23 -15.22
N LEU A 2 -9.31 -0.61 -15.03
CA LEU A 2 -9.78 -1.52 -16.09
C LEU A 2 -10.20 -0.76 -17.35
N ASP A 3 -10.95 0.34 -17.21
CA ASP A 3 -11.34 1.18 -18.35
C ASP A 3 -10.13 1.79 -19.08
N TYR A 4 -9.04 2.07 -18.36
CA TYR A 4 -7.81 2.58 -18.96
C TYR A 4 -7.11 1.49 -19.77
N LEU A 5 -7.14 0.24 -19.30
CA LEU A 5 -6.57 -0.91 -20.03
C LEU A 5 -7.42 -1.25 -21.27
N LEU A 6 -8.74 -1.17 -21.16
CA LEU A 6 -9.69 -1.52 -22.23
C LEU A 6 -9.81 -0.45 -23.32
N TYR A 7 -9.75 0.85 -22.98
CA TYR A 7 -10.05 1.95 -23.89
C TYR A 7 -8.84 2.84 -24.23
N SER A 8 -7.60 2.42 -23.92
CA SER A 8 -6.41 3.18 -24.31
C SER A 8 -6.15 3.08 -25.82
N GLU A 9 -6.75 3.97 -26.60
CA GLU A 9 -6.42 4.18 -28.02
C GLU A 9 -5.02 4.79 -28.23
N LYS A 10 -4.38 5.25 -27.15
CA LYS A 10 -3.05 5.90 -27.17
C LYS A 10 -1.88 4.93 -26.99
N ASN A 11 -2.13 3.65 -26.73
CA ASN A 11 -1.06 2.67 -26.58
C ASN A 11 -0.63 2.09 -27.93
N LYS A 12 0.63 2.31 -28.33
CA LYS A 12 1.25 1.67 -29.51
C LYS A 12 1.26 0.13 -29.42
N TYR A 13 1.16 -0.42 -28.21
CA TYR A 13 1.09 -1.85 -27.94
C TYR A 13 -0.23 -2.12 -27.22
N LYS A 14 -1.22 -2.63 -27.96
CA LYS A 14 -2.45 -3.14 -27.36
C LYS A 14 -2.16 -4.51 -26.76
N LEU A 15 -2.51 -4.69 -25.50
CA LEU A 15 -2.47 -5.99 -24.85
C LEU A 15 -3.50 -6.90 -25.53
N ASN A 16 -3.14 -8.15 -25.78
CA ASN A 16 -4.12 -9.15 -26.17
C ASN A 16 -4.94 -9.61 -24.95
N ASP A 17 -6.00 -10.39 -25.18
CA ASP A 17 -6.91 -10.82 -24.12
C ASP A 17 -6.21 -11.65 -23.04
N GLU A 18 -5.25 -12.51 -23.42
CA GLU A 18 -4.47 -13.32 -22.46
C GLU A 18 -3.58 -12.44 -21.58
N GLU A 19 -2.84 -11.49 -22.17
CA GLU A 19 -2.00 -10.54 -21.44
C GLU A 19 -2.81 -9.64 -20.49
N MET A 20 -4.05 -9.27 -20.89
CA MET A 20 -4.95 -8.53 -20.02
C MET A 20 -5.43 -9.36 -18.83
N ILE A 21 -5.82 -10.61 -19.06
CA ILE A 21 -6.23 -11.53 -17.99
C ILE A 21 -5.06 -11.74 -17.02
N ASP A 22 -3.86 -12.01 -17.54
CA ASP A 22 -2.66 -12.19 -16.72
C ASP A 22 -2.32 -10.95 -15.89
N LEU A 23 -2.43 -9.76 -16.47
CA LEU A 23 -2.20 -8.50 -15.76
C LEU A 23 -3.23 -8.29 -14.63
N ILE A 24 -4.51 -8.56 -14.89
CA ILE A 24 -5.58 -8.43 -13.88
C ILE A 24 -5.31 -9.37 -12.72
N ILE A 25 -5.03 -10.65 -13.00
CA ILE A 25 -4.72 -11.67 -11.99
C ILE A 25 -3.47 -11.25 -11.20
N THR A 26 -2.42 -10.78 -11.89
CA THR A 26 -1.17 -10.33 -11.27
C THR A 26 -1.41 -9.17 -10.31
N ILE A 27 -2.14 -8.13 -10.73
CA ILE A 27 -2.43 -6.96 -9.88
C ILE A 27 -3.24 -7.38 -8.65
N LEU A 28 -4.25 -8.23 -8.83
CA LEU A 28 -5.07 -8.73 -7.73
C LEU A 28 -4.24 -9.52 -6.73
N TYR A 29 -3.39 -10.42 -7.22
CA TYR A 29 -2.53 -11.24 -6.37
C TYR A 29 -1.51 -10.39 -5.59
N LEU A 30 -0.78 -9.51 -6.27
CA LEU A 30 0.23 -8.63 -5.66
C LEU A 30 -0.38 -7.70 -4.61
N GLY A 31 -1.58 -7.17 -4.88
CA GLY A 31 -2.28 -6.30 -3.93
C GLY A 31 -2.83 -7.06 -2.74
N TYR A 32 -3.39 -8.26 -2.96
CA TYR A 32 -4.04 -9.03 -1.91
C TYR A 32 -3.06 -9.51 -0.84
N GLU A 33 -1.99 -10.20 -1.24
CA GLU A 33 -1.04 -10.82 -0.30
C GLU A 33 -0.33 -9.75 0.54
N THR A 34 0.20 -8.72 -0.11
CA THR A 34 0.99 -7.67 0.57
C THR A 34 0.14 -6.84 1.52
N VAL A 35 -1.07 -6.42 1.10
CA VAL A 35 -1.95 -5.58 1.93
C VAL A 35 -2.56 -6.37 3.08
N SER A 36 -2.98 -7.62 2.86
CA SER A 36 -3.54 -8.45 3.93
C SER A 36 -2.51 -8.72 5.03
N MET A 37 -1.28 -9.07 4.66
CA MET A 37 -0.20 -9.30 5.62
C MET A 37 0.21 -8.01 6.34
N THR A 38 0.27 -6.87 5.64
CA THR A 38 0.56 -5.56 6.26
C THR A 38 -0.50 -5.21 7.30
N THR A 39 -1.77 -5.41 6.95
CA THR A 39 -2.90 -5.09 7.84
C THR A 39 -2.90 -5.99 9.07
N MET A 40 -2.68 -7.30 8.89
CA MET A 40 -2.57 -8.24 10.00
C MET A 40 -1.45 -7.84 10.97
N MET A 41 -0.28 -7.49 10.44
CA MET A 41 0.87 -7.09 11.25
C MET A 41 0.63 -5.74 11.94
N ALA A 42 -0.02 -4.78 11.29
CA ALA A 42 -0.41 -3.52 11.91
C ALA A 42 -1.32 -3.74 13.12
N ILE A 43 -2.36 -4.60 12.97
CA ILE A 43 -3.27 -4.94 14.06
C ILE A 43 -2.52 -5.60 15.21
N LYS A 44 -1.63 -6.56 14.91
CA LYS A 44 -0.80 -7.22 15.92
C LYS A 44 0.06 -6.21 16.68
N TYR A 45 0.80 -5.35 15.98
CA TYR A 45 1.67 -4.38 16.63
C TYR A 45 0.89 -3.34 17.44
N LEU A 46 -0.27 -2.89 16.97
CA LEU A 46 -1.14 -1.99 17.74
C LEU A 46 -1.72 -2.67 18.98
N HIS A 47 -2.08 -3.95 18.89
CA HIS A 47 -2.54 -4.73 20.04
C HIS A 47 -1.43 -4.83 21.11
N ASP A 48 -0.20 -5.09 20.70
CA ASP A 48 0.95 -5.23 21.61
C ASP A 48 1.43 -3.88 22.18
N HIS A 49 1.03 -2.74 21.57
CA HIS A 49 1.42 -1.38 21.96
C HIS A 49 0.17 -0.49 22.21
N PRO A 50 -0.47 -0.62 23.38
CA PRO A 50 -1.74 0.07 23.67
C PRO A 50 -1.62 1.61 23.64
N GLU A 51 -0.46 2.16 23.95
CA GLU A 51 -0.21 3.61 23.86
C GLU A 51 -0.32 4.13 22.42
N ALA A 52 0.24 3.39 21.46
CA ALA A 52 0.15 3.72 20.05
C ALA A 52 -1.30 3.56 19.54
N LEU A 53 -2.00 2.51 19.98
CA LEU A 53 -3.41 2.31 19.64
C LEU A 53 -4.30 3.45 20.16
N GLU A 54 -4.03 3.94 21.37
CA GLU A 54 -4.78 5.06 21.93
C GLU A 54 -4.51 6.37 21.17
N GLU A 55 -3.27 6.64 20.79
CA GLU A 55 -2.94 7.83 19.99
C GLU A 55 -3.57 7.77 18.59
N LEU A 56 -3.57 6.59 17.96
CA LEU A 56 -4.28 6.35 16.69
C LEU A 56 -5.77 6.65 16.82
N ARG A 57 -6.43 6.10 17.85
CA ARG A 57 -7.86 6.36 18.10
C ARG A 57 -8.16 7.83 18.36
N LYS A 58 -7.27 8.55 19.05
CA LYS A 58 -7.40 10.00 19.25
C LYS A 58 -7.32 10.76 17.94
N GLU A 59 -6.39 10.43 17.05
CA GLU A 59 -6.28 11.03 15.72
C GLU A 59 -7.57 10.79 14.91
N ASP A 60 -7.99 9.53 14.77
CA ASP A 60 -9.17 9.15 14.01
C ASP A 60 -10.45 9.80 14.56
N SER A 61 -10.59 9.82 15.90
CA SER A 61 -11.73 10.46 16.56
C SER A 61 -11.77 11.97 16.34
N LYS A 62 -10.61 12.65 16.35
CA LYS A 62 -10.52 14.09 16.06
C LYS A 62 -10.96 14.40 14.63
N ILE A 63 -10.58 13.56 13.66
CA ILE A 63 -10.99 13.70 12.26
C ILE A 63 -12.50 13.45 12.15
N ARG A 64 -13.01 12.35 12.72
CA ARG A 64 -14.43 12.01 12.65
C ARG A 64 -15.33 13.07 13.30
N LYS A 65 -14.91 13.68 14.41
CA LYS A 65 -15.68 14.74 15.11
C LYS A 65 -15.80 16.04 14.31
N LYS A 66 -14.92 16.31 13.35
CA LYS A 66 -15.01 17.48 12.47
C LYS A 66 -16.09 17.32 11.40
N LYS A 67 -16.60 16.09 11.20
CA LYS A 67 -17.57 15.76 10.17
C LYS A 67 -18.90 15.36 10.77
N ARG A 68 -19.99 15.65 10.04
CA ARG A 68 -21.28 15.08 10.41
C ARG A 68 -21.28 13.57 10.18
N PRO A 69 -22.08 12.80 10.94
CA PRO A 69 -22.12 11.34 10.81
C PRO A 69 -22.39 10.82 9.40
N GLU A 70 -23.08 11.60 8.58
CA GLU A 70 -23.46 11.25 7.20
C GLU A 70 -22.33 11.47 6.19
N TYR A 71 -21.32 12.27 6.53
CA TYR A 71 -20.21 12.56 5.62
C TYR A 71 -19.06 11.55 5.79
N PRO A 72 -18.60 10.93 4.70
CA PRO A 72 -17.45 10.04 4.74
C PRO A 72 -16.15 10.82 4.96
N ILE A 73 -15.11 10.07 5.32
CA ILE A 73 -13.72 10.53 5.31
C ILE A 73 -13.36 10.83 3.85
N ASP A 74 -12.79 12.00 3.59
CA ASP A 74 -12.37 12.42 2.25
C ASP A 74 -10.85 12.44 2.11
N TYR A 75 -10.38 12.81 0.93
CA TYR A 75 -8.96 12.81 0.60
C TYR A 75 -8.12 13.76 1.47
N ASP A 76 -8.68 14.88 1.91
CA ASP A 76 -7.93 15.85 2.73
C ASP A 76 -7.85 15.38 4.18
N ASP A 77 -8.87 14.66 4.67
CA ASP A 77 -8.77 13.97 5.96
C ASP A 77 -7.64 12.94 5.96
N TYR A 78 -7.55 12.11 4.91
CA TYR A 78 -6.48 11.11 4.80
C TYR A 78 -5.08 11.73 4.84
N LYS A 79 -4.88 12.89 4.24
CA LYS A 79 -3.59 13.60 4.31
C LYS A 79 -3.24 14.01 5.74
N SER A 80 -4.25 14.38 6.52
CA SER A 80 -4.12 14.84 7.90
C SER A 80 -3.87 13.72 8.92
N MET A 81 -4.01 12.44 8.52
CA MET A 81 -3.73 11.26 9.35
C MET A 81 -2.22 10.98 9.47
N CYS A 82 -1.51 11.86 10.16
CA CYS A 82 -0.06 11.79 10.31
C CYS A 82 0.37 10.58 11.14
N PHE A 83 -0.34 10.26 12.22
CA PHE A 83 -0.02 9.15 13.10
C PHE A 83 -0.38 7.80 12.46
N THR A 84 -1.54 7.70 11.81
CA THR A 84 -1.89 6.50 11.01
C THR A 84 -0.82 6.20 9.97
N ARG A 85 -0.29 7.23 9.28
CA ARG A 85 0.81 7.06 8.32
C ARG A 85 2.10 6.59 9.01
N ALA A 86 2.41 7.08 10.20
CA ALA A 86 3.54 6.60 10.99
C ALA A 86 3.40 5.12 11.37
N VAL A 87 2.21 4.68 11.78
CA VAL A 87 1.91 3.27 12.08
C VAL A 87 2.10 2.39 10.84
N ILE A 88 1.66 2.84 9.66
CA ILE A 88 1.86 2.10 8.41
C ILE A 88 3.36 1.94 8.10
N TYR A 89 4.14 3.02 8.22
CA TYR A 89 5.58 2.95 7.97
C TYR A 89 6.31 2.06 8.97
N GLU A 90 5.96 2.17 10.26
CA GLU A 90 6.59 1.35 11.29
C GLU A 90 6.21 -0.13 11.16
N THR A 91 4.96 -0.41 10.80
CA THR A 91 4.54 -1.77 10.44
C THR A 91 5.35 -2.30 9.27
N SER A 92 5.53 -1.50 8.21
CA SER A 92 6.31 -1.90 7.02
C SER A 92 7.78 -2.15 7.38
N ARG A 93 8.38 -1.31 8.23
CA ARG A 93 9.76 -1.43 8.72
C ARG A 93 9.96 -2.72 9.52
N LEU A 94 9.04 -3.04 10.41
CA LEU A 94 9.14 -4.19 11.30
C LEU A 94 8.74 -5.50 10.63
N ALA A 95 7.67 -5.50 9.83
CA ALA A 95 7.14 -6.72 9.22
C ALA A 95 7.93 -7.15 7.98
N THR A 96 8.52 -6.22 7.21
CA THR A 96 9.30 -6.48 5.99
C THR A 96 8.71 -7.62 5.15
N ILE A 97 7.47 -7.43 4.69
CA ILE A 97 6.68 -8.50 4.04
C ILE A 97 7.34 -8.99 2.73
N VAL A 98 8.03 -8.09 2.04
CA VAL A 98 8.87 -8.44 0.89
C VAL A 98 10.32 -8.40 1.35
N ASN A 99 10.94 -9.59 1.47
CA ASN A 99 12.29 -9.80 2.02
C ASN A 99 13.45 -9.21 1.19
N GLY A 100 13.15 -8.45 0.14
CA GLY A 100 14.15 -7.81 -0.71
C GLY A 100 13.80 -7.90 -2.19
N ILE A 101 14.54 -7.16 -3.01
CA ILE A 101 14.38 -7.13 -4.46
C ILE A 101 15.63 -7.74 -5.09
N LEU A 102 15.45 -8.80 -5.86
CA LEU A 102 16.54 -9.44 -6.58
C LEU A 102 16.92 -8.61 -7.81
N ARG A 103 18.21 -8.47 -8.06
CA ARG A 103 18.78 -7.80 -9.23
C ARG A 103 19.79 -8.72 -9.89
N LYS A 104 19.78 -8.75 -11.23
CA LYS A 104 20.76 -9.43 -12.06
C LYS A 104 21.48 -8.39 -12.90
N THR A 105 22.80 -8.42 -12.92
CA THR A 105 23.62 -7.56 -13.77
C THR A 105 23.53 -8.04 -15.22
N THR A 106 23.46 -7.11 -16.18
CA THR A 106 23.45 -7.40 -17.62
C THR A 106 24.79 -7.14 -18.28
N LYS A 107 25.72 -6.52 -17.55
CA LYS A 107 27.09 -6.22 -17.90
C LYS A 107 27.94 -6.24 -16.63
N ASP A 108 29.24 -6.32 -16.78
CA ASP A 108 30.17 -6.19 -15.67
C ASP A 108 29.96 -4.84 -14.97
N MET A 109 29.84 -4.89 -13.66
CA MET A 109 29.53 -3.74 -12.82
C MET A 109 30.32 -3.87 -11.53
N GLU A 110 31.09 -2.84 -11.22
CA GLU A 110 31.89 -2.76 -10.00
C GLU A 110 31.06 -2.09 -8.89
N ILE A 111 30.93 -2.75 -7.74
CA ILE A 111 30.22 -2.22 -6.56
C ILE A 111 31.24 -2.07 -5.44
N ASN A 112 31.43 -0.84 -4.96
CA ASN A 112 32.38 -0.52 -3.88
C ASN A 112 33.84 -0.92 -4.17
N GLY A 113 34.26 -0.90 -5.43
CA GLY A 113 35.63 -1.25 -5.82
C GLY A 113 35.89 -2.75 -6.04
N MET A 114 34.82 -3.55 -6.18
CA MET A 114 34.85 -5.00 -6.45
C MET A 114 33.97 -5.36 -7.64
#